data_AF-A0A401FMC3-F1
#
_entry.id   AF-A0A401FMC3-F1
#
_cell.length_a   1.000
_cell.length_b   1.000
_cell.length_c   1.000
_cell.angle_alpha   90.00
_cell.angle_beta   90.00
_cell.angle_gamma   90.00
#
_symmetry.space_group_name_H-M   'P 1'
#
loop_
_entity.id
_entity.type
_entity.pdbx_description
1 polymer ?
#
loop_
_entity_poly.entity_id
_entity_poly.type
_entity_poly.pdbx_seq_one_letter_code
_entity_poly.pdbx_strand_id
1 'polypeptide(L)'
;MHKREVLNNAMVGLELDRLASQGLLKEPLESIVMNDSGVFGVDEGIALNIANIYGTIGVTNYGYIDRDKTGKIKALDEGKDDISNTFIDDIVGAIVSAVSAKTAHEHN
;
A
#
# COMPACT_ATOMS: atom_id res chain seq x y z
N MET A 1 -4.83 12.43 -17.61
CA MET A 1 -3.61 11.74 -17.13
C MET A 1 -3.79 11.04 -15.78
N HIS A 2 -4.97 11.07 -15.14
CA HIS A 2 -5.15 10.88 -13.69
C HIS A 2 -5.18 9.46 -13.10
N LYS A 3 -4.73 8.41 -13.80
CA LYS A 3 -4.74 7.04 -13.22
C LYS A 3 -3.55 6.17 -13.57
N ARG A 4 -2.65 6.60 -14.47
CA ARG A 4 -1.50 5.78 -14.89
C ARG A 4 -0.48 5.61 -13.78
N GLU A 5 -0.20 6.66 -13.01
CA GLU A 5 0.73 6.57 -11.88
C GLU A 5 0.22 5.62 -10.79
N VAL A 6 -1.07 5.69 -10.46
CA VAL A 6 -1.69 4.75 -9.51
C VAL A 6 -1.58 3.32 -10.02
N LEU A 7 -1.91 3.08 -11.29
CA LEU A 7 -1.84 1.74 -11.88
C LEU A 7 -0.41 1.20 -11.96
N ASN A 8 0.57 2.05 -12.28
CA ASN A 8 1.98 1.65 -12.34
C ASN A 8 2.50 1.26 -10.95
N ASN A 9 2.22 2.09 -9.93
CA ASN A 9 2.60 1.81 -8.54
C ASN A 9 1.93 0.53 -8.03
N ALA A 10 0.62 0.39 -8.28
CA ALA A 10 -0.13 -0.79 -7.88
C ALA A 10 0.40 -2.07 -8.58
N MET A 11 0.74 -1.99 -9.87
CA MET A 11 1.29 -3.13 -10.61
C MET A 11 2.63 -3.59 -10.05
N VAL A 12 3.51 -2.65 -9.68
CA VAL A 12 4.81 -3.00 -9.07
C VAL A 12 4.62 -3.66 -7.72
N GLY A 13 3.83 -3.07 -6.83
CA GLY A 13 3.61 -3.63 -5.49
C GLY A 13 2.94 -5.01 -5.53
N LEU A 14 1.88 -5.16 -6.32
CA LEU A 14 1.18 -6.44 -6.49
C LEU A 14 2.07 -7.54 -7.08
N GLU A 15 2.98 -7.19 -8.00
CA GLU A 15 3.91 -8.17 -8.56
C GLU A 15 4.97 -8.59 -7.53
N LEU A 16 5.42 -7.69 -6.66
CA LEU A 16 6.34 -8.03 -5.58
C LEU A 16 5.69 -8.97 -4.55
N ASP A 17 4.45 -8.68 -4.13
CA ASP A 17 3.67 -9.58 -3.27
C ASP A 17 3.52 -10.96 -3.91
N ARG A 18 3.17 -11.01 -5.21
CA ARG A 18 3.02 -12.26 -5.96
C ARG A 18 4.32 -13.06 -6.05
N LEU A 19 5.43 -12.40 -6.37
CA LEU A 19 6.74 -13.05 -6.49
C LEU A 19 7.24 -13.56 -5.14
N ALA A 20 7.04 -12.80 -4.06
CA ALA A 20 7.36 -13.20 -2.71
C ALA A 20 6.56 -14.45 -2.32
N SER A 21 5.24 -14.42 -2.52
CA SER A 21 4.33 -15.53 -2.21
C SER A 21 4.67 -16.82 -2.99
N GLN A 22 5.36 -16.70 -4.13
CA GLN A 22 5.76 -17.84 -4.96
C GLN A 22 7.19 -18.32 -4.71
N GLY A 23 7.94 -17.71 -3.79
CA GLY A 23 9.35 -18.07 -3.57
C GLY A 23 10.25 -17.72 -4.76
N LEU A 24 9.91 -16.67 -5.52
CA LEU A 24 10.59 -16.27 -6.75
C LEU A 24 11.48 -15.03 -6.56
N LEU A 25 11.52 -14.45 -5.37
CA LEU A 25 12.43 -13.37 -5.04
C LEU A 25 13.77 -13.94 -4.57
N LYS A 26 14.82 -13.13 -4.65
CA LYS A 26 16.12 -13.52 -4.11
C LYS A 26 16.22 -13.05 -2.67
N GLU A 27 16.79 -13.88 -1.80
CA GLU A 27 17.16 -13.43 -0.47
C GLU A 27 18.21 -12.30 -0.51
N PRO A 28 18.13 -11.31 0.41
CA PRO A 28 17.23 -11.24 1.57
C PRO A 28 15.84 -10.63 1.29
N LEU A 29 15.57 -10.21 0.04
CA LEU A 29 14.34 -9.47 -0.29
C LEU A 29 13.09 -10.33 -0.13
N GLU A 30 13.18 -11.62 -0.46
CA GLU A 30 12.06 -12.55 -0.28
C GLU A 30 11.57 -12.58 1.16
N SER A 31 12.46 -12.85 2.12
CA SER A 31 12.12 -12.85 3.53
C SER A 31 11.61 -11.49 4.02
N ILE A 32 12.17 -10.39 3.50
CA ILE A 32 11.75 -9.04 3.88
C ILE A 32 10.30 -8.78 3.43
N VAL A 33 9.98 -9.08 2.18
CA VAL A 33 8.64 -8.86 1.60
C VAL A 33 7.63 -9.89 2.11
N MET A 34 8.02 -11.14 2.36
CA MET A 34 7.10 -12.13 2.92
C MET A 34 6.69 -11.82 4.36
N ASN A 35 7.63 -11.31 5.16
CA ASN A 35 7.39 -11.10 6.58
C ASN A 35 6.85 -9.69 6.91
N ASP A 36 6.76 -8.79 5.92
CA ASP A 36 6.34 -7.40 6.13
C ASP A 36 7.22 -6.77 7.24
N SER A 37 8.50 -6.65 6.92
CA SER A 37 9.50 -6.16 7.86
C SER A 37 9.32 -4.66 8.07
N GLY A 38 8.91 -4.21 9.25
CA GLY A 38 8.68 -2.78 9.53
C GLY A 38 9.89 -1.82 9.43
N VAL A 39 11.07 -2.30 8.98
CA VAL A 39 12.20 -1.44 8.58
C VAL A 39 12.34 -1.29 7.06
N PHE A 40 11.55 -2.05 6.29
CA PHE A 40 11.48 -2.00 4.85
C PHE A 40 10.40 -0.98 4.47
N GLY A 41 10.83 0.23 4.13
CA GLY A 41 9.94 1.38 3.92
C GLY A 41 9.46 1.59 2.47
N VAL A 42 9.49 0.55 1.63
CA VAL A 42 9.38 0.71 0.16
C VAL A 42 7.93 0.69 -0.29
N ASP A 43 7.15 -0.20 0.29
CA ASP A 43 5.69 -0.31 0.27
C ASP A 43 5.03 1.01 0.65
N GLU A 44 5.40 1.64 1.78
CA GLU A 44 4.83 2.94 2.16
C GLU A 44 5.26 4.04 1.19
N GLY A 45 6.47 3.93 0.62
CA GLY A 45 6.93 4.84 -0.44
C GLY A 45 6.05 4.78 -1.70
N ILE A 46 5.65 3.58 -2.12
CA ILE A 46 4.72 3.36 -3.22
C ILE A 46 3.32 3.87 -2.85
N ALA A 47 2.87 3.58 -1.63
CA ALA A 47 1.58 4.02 -1.11
C ALA A 47 1.48 5.55 -1.04
N LEU A 48 2.53 6.24 -0.60
CA LEU A 48 2.63 7.70 -0.56
C LEU A 48 2.49 8.31 -1.96
N ASN A 49 3.11 7.72 -2.98
CA ASN A 49 2.96 8.16 -4.37
C ASN A 49 1.50 8.07 -4.83
N ILE A 50 0.78 7.01 -4.42
CA ILE A 50 -0.65 6.85 -4.71
C ILE A 50 -1.49 7.87 -3.93
N ALA A 51 -1.24 8.03 -2.64
CA ALA A 51 -2.02 8.91 -1.75
C ALA A 51 -1.91 10.39 -2.17
N ASN A 52 -0.75 10.80 -2.69
CA ASN A 52 -0.47 12.17 -3.08
C ASN A 52 -1.16 12.62 -4.38
N ILE A 53 -1.85 11.72 -5.11
CA ILE A 53 -2.51 12.08 -6.38
C ILE A 53 -3.59 13.16 -6.23
N TYR A 54 -4.21 13.29 -5.05
CA TYR A 54 -5.16 14.37 -4.72
C TYR A 54 -4.59 15.38 -3.71
N GLY A 55 -3.27 15.43 -3.58
CA GLY A 55 -2.55 16.37 -2.74
C GLY A 55 -2.30 15.89 -1.31
N THR A 56 -1.80 16.80 -0.48
CA THR A 56 -1.27 16.51 0.86
C THR A 56 -2.32 16.00 1.85
N ILE A 57 -3.62 16.28 1.63
CA ILE A 57 -4.72 15.72 2.43
C ILE A 57 -4.74 14.19 2.32
N GLY A 58 -4.52 13.65 1.12
CA GLY A 58 -4.46 12.20 0.90
C GLY A 58 -3.28 11.57 1.65
N VAL A 59 -2.13 12.24 1.67
CA VAL A 59 -0.95 11.81 2.42
C VAL A 59 -1.20 11.80 3.92
N THR A 60 -1.82 12.85 4.47
CA THR A 60 -2.17 12.90 5.90
C THR A 60 -3.15 11.81 6.30
N ASN A 61 -4.17 11.56 5.48
CA ASN A 61 -5.12 10.47 5.73
C ASN A 61 -4.46 9.10 5.68
N TYR A 62 -3.56 8.88 4.72
CA TYR A 62 -2.84 7.62 4.61
C TYR A 62 -1.97 7.36 5.85
N GLY A 63 -1.16 8.32 6.28
CA GLY A 63 -0.35 8.16 7.50
C GLY A 63 -1.17 7.95 8.77
N TYR A 64 -2.43 8.43 8.81
CA TYR A 64 -3.35 8.10 9.91
C TYR A 64 -3.85 6.65 9.82
N ILE A 65 -4.25 6.20 8.63
CA ILE A 65 -4.77 4.85 8.41
C ILE A 65 -3.69 3.78 8.61
N ASP A 66 -2.49 4.00 8.07
CA ASP A 66 -1.34 3.12 8.23
C ASP A 66 -0.97 2.93 9.72
N ARG A 67 -1.00 4.01 10.51
CA ARG A 67 -0.73 3.92 11.95
C ARG A 67 -1.82 3.19 12.74
N ASP A 68 -3.10 3.41 12.40
CA ASP A 68 -4.23 2.91 13.19
C ASP A 68 -4.62 1.48 12.82
N LYS A 69 -4.31 1.02 11.58
CA LYS A 69 -4.66 -0.28 10.97
C LYS A 69 -5.98 -0.86 11.51
N THR A 70 -7.12 -0.25 11.15
CA THR A 70 -8.46 -0.69 11.57
C THR A 70 -9.29 -1.31 10.44
N GLY A 71 -10.31 -2.11 10.79
CA GLY A 71 -11.27 -2.67 9.83
C GLY A 71 -10.67 -3.68 8.86
N LYS A 72 -10.95 -3.54 7.55
CA LYS A 72 -10.47 -4.49 6.52
C LYS A 72 -8.96 -4.46 6.31
N ILE A 73 -8.31 -3.35 6.61
CA ILE A 73 -6.84 -3.22 6.49
C ILE A 73 -6.17 -4.11 7.53
N LYS A 74 -6.69 -4.13 8.76
CA LYS A 74 -6.26 -5.08 9.80
C LYS A 74 -6.41 -6.54 9.38
N ALA A 75 -7.51 -6.87 8.71
CA ALA A 75 -7.74 -8.24 8.24
C ALA A 75 -6.78 -8.66 7.11
N LEU A 76 -6.31 -7.71 6.29
CA LEU A 76 -5.28 -7.94 5.27
C LEU A 76 -3.89 -8.10 5.92
N ASP A 77 -3.61 -7.29 6.94
CA ASP A 77 -2.37 -7.30 7.72
C ASP A 77 -2.21 -8.61 8.55
N GLU A 78 -3.30 -9.13 9.12
CA GLU A 78 -3.28 -10.36 9.95
C GLU A 78 -3.36 -11.67 9.13
N GLY A 79 -3.75 -11.62 7.86
CA GLY A 79 -3.92 -12.78 6.99
C GLY A 79 -2.62 -13.24 6.32
N LYS A 80 -1.63 -13.69 7.10
CA LYS A 80 -0.26 -14.04 6.61
C LYS A 80 -0.05 -15.53 6.30
N ASP A 81 -1.09 -16.28 5.90
CA ASP A 81 -0.94 -17.70 5.56
C ASP A 81 -0.40 -17.85 4.12
N ASP A 82 0.91 -18.05 3.99
CA ASP A 82 1.68 -18.31 2.74
C ASP A 82 1.56 -17.27 1.62
N ILE A 83 0.86 -16.16 1.85
CA ILE A 83 0.67 -15.05 0.89
C ILE A 83 1.23 -13.77 1.52
N SER A 84 2.11 -13.09 0.79
CA SER A 84 2.58 -11.75 1.14
C SER A 84 1.49 -10.73 0.84
N ASN A 85 1.22 -9.86 1.81
CA ASN A 85 0.30 -8.74 1.67
C ASN A 85 0.98 -7.38 1.92
N THR A 86 2.32 -7.34 1.86
CA THR A 86 3.15 -6.19 2.27
C THR A 86 2.89 -4.95 1.43
N PHE A 87 2.66 -5.10 0.12
CA PHE A 87 2.35 -3.94 -0.71
C PHE A 87 0.85 -3.68 -0.82
N ILE A 88 0.01 -4.73 -0.82
CA ILE A 88 -1.42 -4.57 -1.08
C ILE A 88 -2.20 -3.89 0.06
N ASP A 89 -1.86 -4.11 1.32
CA ASP A 89 -2.54 -3.45 2.44
C ASP A 89 -2.35 -1.93 2.37
N ASP A 90 -1.13 -1.51 2.04
CA ASP A 90 -0.67 -0.15 1.86
C ASP A 90 -1.25 0.52 0.62
N ILE A 91 -1.25 -0.17 -0.52
CA ILE A 91 -1.89 0.30 -1.75
C ILE A 91 -3.39 0.55 -1.50
N VAL A 92 -4.07 -0.36 -0.80
CA VAL A 92 -5.50 -0.19 -0.46
C VAL A 92 -5.69 1.03 0.46
N GLY A 93 -4.87 1.17 1.49
CA GLY A 93 -4.90 2.31 2.41
C GLY A 93 -4.69 3.65 1.68
N ALA A 94 -3.74 3.70 0.76
CA ALA A 94 -3.45 4.87 -0.04
C ALA A 94 -4.59 5.25 -0.99
N ILE A 95 -5.22 4.27 -1.66
CA ILE A 95 -6.38 4.52 -2.55
C ILE A 95 -7.56 5.07 -1.74
N VAL A 96 -7.86 4.48 -0.58
CA VAL A 96 -8.96 4.95 0.30
C VAL A 96 -8.70 6.39 0.73
N SER A 97 -7.46 6.70 1.10
CA SER A 97 -7.03 8.04 1.54
C SER A 97 -7.13 9.07 0.42
N ALA A 98 -6.67 8.70 -0.78
CA ALA A 98 -6.75 9.50 -1.99
C ALA A 98 -8.21 9.82 -2.36
N VAL A 99 -9.09 8.82 -2.36
CA VAL A 99 -10.52 8.99 -2.67
C VAL A 99 -11.23 9.85 -1.61
N SER A 100 -10.87 9.68 -0.33
CA SER A 100 -11.39 10.51 0.75
C SER A 100 -10.99 11.98 0.59
N ALA A 101 -9.73 12.25 0.23
CA ALA A 101 -9.23 13.59 -0.05
C ALA A 101 -9.95 14.23 -1.27
N LYS A 102 -10.14 13.44 -2.34
CA LYS A 102 -10.92 13.89 -3.50
C LYS A 102 -12.34 14.31 -3.09
N THR A 103 -13.02 13.47 -2.30
CA THR A 103 -14.39 13.72 -1.84
C THR A 103 -14.48 14.97 -0.96
N ALA A 104 -13.48 15.21 -0.11
CA ALA A 104 -13.40 16.41 0.71
C ALA A 104 -13.20 17.68 -0.12
N HIS A 105 -12.42 17.62 -1.21
CA HIS A 105 -12.28 18.74 -2.16
C HIS A 105 -13.55 19.00 -2.96
N GLU A 106 -14.34 17.96 -3.29
CA GLU A 106 -15.59 18.10 -4.08
C GLU A 106 -16.79 18.62 -3.25
N HIS A 107 -16.74 18.50 -1.91
CA HIS A 107 -17.81 18.93 -0.99
C HIS A 107 -17.45 20.17 -0.14
N ASN A 108 -16.44 20.92 -0.54
CA ASN A 108 -16.09 22.26 -0.02
C ASN A 108 -16.48 23.33 -1.05
#